data_AF-A0A353E892-F1
#
_entry.id   AF-A0A353E892-F1
#
_cell.length_a   1.000
_cell.length_b   1.000
_cell.length_c   1.000
_cell.angle_alpha   90.00
_cell.angle_beta   90.00
_cell.angle_gamma   90.00
#
_symmetry.space_group_name_H-M   'P 1'
#
loop_
_entity.id
_entity.type
_entity.pdbx_description
1 polymer ?
#
loop_
_entity_poly.entity_id
_entity_poly.type
_entity_poly.pdbx_seq_one_letter_code
_entity_poly.pdbx_strand_id
1 'polypeptide(L)'
;MIEFGIKDFIDILLVASLLFYVYRLMKESRSLNIFVGIMLFVLIWLFVSQVLEMRLLGSILDKLVSVGVIALIVIFQEDIRRFLYEIGSQKGMRRLVRFFHSSKESQKEANKETIMPIVMACMSMAKKYVGALIVIERGVPLKDIMDTGEEIDAKINQRLIENIFFKNSPLHDG
;
A
#
# COMPACT_ATOMS: atom_id res chain seq x y z
N MET A 1 -15.81 38.83 -11.99
CA MET A 1 -14.44 38.32 -12.12
C MET A 1 -14.26 37.30 -11.01
N ILE A 2 -13.82 36.08 -11.32
CA ILE A 2 -13.55 35.08 -10.26
C ILE A 2 -12.31 35.60 -9.52
N GLU A 3 -12.49 36.16 -8.32
CA GLU A 3 -11.38 36.56 -7.46
C GLU A 3 -10.71 35.29 -6.96
N PHE A 4 -9.64 34.89 -7.63
CA PHE A 4 -8.85 33.73 -7.25
C PHE A 4 -7.92 34.13 -6.11
N GLY A 5 -8.29 33.76 -4.88
CA GLY A 5 -7.54 34.07 -3.68
C GLY A 5 -6.49 33.02 -3.34
N ILE A 6 -5.61 33.37 -2.39
CA ILE A 6 -4.64 32.43 -1.80
C ILE A 6 -5.37 31.23 -1.16
N LYS A 7 -6.57 31.45 -0.61
CA LYS A 7 -7.41 30.38 -0.07
C LYS A 7 -7.83 29.38 -1.14
N ASP A 8 -8.25 29.84 -2.32
CA ASP A 8 -8.66 28.98 -3.43
C ASP A 8 -7.46 28.19 -3.98
N PHE A 9 -6.28 28.83 -4.07
CA PHE A 9 -5.05 28.13 -4.44
C PHE A 9 -4.70 27.01 -3.46
N ILE A 10 -4.77 27.29 -2.14
CA ILE A 10 -4.50 26.27 -1.11
C ILE A 10 -5.54 25.16 -1.17
N ASP A 11 -6.82 25.48 -1.32
CA ASP A 11 -7.90 24.50 -1.39
C ASP A 11 -7.73 23.57 -2.59
N ILE A 12 -7.49 24.14 -3.79
CA ILE A 12 -7.23 23.36 -5.00
C ILE A 12 -5.99 22.50 -4.85
N LEU A 13 -4.92 23.01 -4.25
CA LEU A 13 -3.69 22.23 -4.00
C LEU A 13 -3.97 21.05 -3.05
N LEU A 14 -4.72 21.28 -1.97
CA LEU A 14 -5.09 20.25 -1.01
C LEU A 14 -5.99 19.18 -1.64
N VAL A 15 -7.03 19.59 -2.36
CA VAL A 15 -7.92 18.67 -3.08
C VAL A 15 -7.16 17.88 -4.15
N ALA A 16 -6.31 18.55 -4.94
CA ALA A 16 -5.48 17.88 -5.94
C ALA A 16 -4.52 16.87 -5.31
N SER A 17 -3.90 17.22 -4.18
CA SER A 17 -3.01 16.30 -3.45
C SER A 17 -3.80 15.11 -2.90
N LEU A 18 -4.97 15.34 -2.30
CA LEU A 18 -5.85 14.29 -1.78
C LEU A 18 -6.26 13.32 -2.90
N LEU A 19 -6.75 13.85 -4.02
CA LEU A 19 -7.12 13.05 -5.18
C LEU A 19 -5.95 12.25 -5.74
N PHE A 20 -4.75 12.86 -5.79
CA PHE A 20 -3.55 12.16 -6.22
C PHE A 20 -3.18 10.99 -5.29
N TYR A 21 -3.28 11.17 -3.97
CA TYR A 21 -3.05 10.09 -3.00
C TYR A 21 -4.07 8.97 -3.13
N VAL A 22 -5.36 9.30 -3.24
CA VAL A 22 -6.43 8.32 -3.45
C VAL A 22 -6.19 7.53 -4.75
N TYR A 23 -5.90 8.23 -5.86
CA TYR A 23 -5.58 7.59 -7.14
C TYR A 23 -4.39 6.64 -7.03
N ARG A 24 -3.31 7.07 -6.38
CA ARG A 24 -2.11 6.25 -6.21
C ARG A 24 -2.40 4.97 -5.42
N LEU A 25 -3.18 5.07 -4.34
CA LEU A 25 -3.57 3.93 -3.51
C LEU A 25 -4.40 2.93 -4.31
N MET A 26 -5.39 3.43 -5.06
CA MET A 26 -6.23 2.60 -5.91
C MET A 26 -5.42 1.94 -7.03
N LYS A 27 -4.44 2.63 -7.61
CA LYS A 27 -3.61 2.09 -8.70
C LYS A 27 -2.74 0.92 -8.28
N GLU A 28 -2.31 0.89 -7.02
CA GLU A 28 -1.52 -0.21 -6.47
C GLU A 28 -2.38 -1.42 -6.05
N SER A 29 -3.72 -1.27 -5.97
CA SER A 29 -4.65 -2.34 -5.62
C SER A 29 -5.47 -2.84 -6.82
N ARG A 30 -6.07 -4.05 -6.71
CA ARG A 30 -7.05 -4.54 -7.70
C ARG A 30 -8.36 -3.72 -7.72
N SER A 31 -8.48 -2.75 -6.83
CA SER A 31 -9.68 -1.97 -6.57
C SER A 31 -10.04 -1.01 -7.71
N LEU A 32 -9.12 -0.69 -8.64
CA LEU A 32 -9.44 0.07 -9.85
C LEU A 32 -10.52 -0.60 -10.71
N ASN A 33 -10.45 -1.92 -10.91
CA ASN A 33 -11.44 -2.64 -11.72
C ASN A 33 -12.82 -2.62 -11.05
N ILE A 34 -12.85 -2.77 -9.72
CA ILE A 34 -14.06 -2.70 -8.91
C ILE A 34 -14.67 -1.30 -8.99
N PHE A 35 -13.83 -0.26 -8.87
CA PHE A 35 -14.26 1.13 -8.97
C PHE A 35 -14.86 1.45 -10.34
N VAL A 36 -14.23 1.01 -11.43
CA VAL A 36 -14.78 1.17 -12.79
C VAL A 36 -16.13 0.46 -12.91
N GLY A 37 -16.28 -0.75 -12.35
CA GLY A 37 -17.54 -1.47 -12.30
C GLY A 37 -18.65 -0.72 -11.55
N ILE A 38 -18.32 -0.17 -10.37
CA ILE A 38 -19.25 0.65 -9.57
C ILE A 38 -19.64 1.92 -10.32
N MET A 39 -18.68 2.61 -10.94
CA MET A 39 -18.94 3.81 -11.73
C MET A 39 -19.88 3.52 -12.90
N LEU A 40 -19.65 2.43 -13.62
CA LEU A 40 -20.52 1.99 -14.71
C LEU A 40 -21.93 1.64 -14.20
N PHE A 41 -22.03 0.94 -13.07
CA PHE A 41 -23.32 0.65 -12.43
C PHE A 41 -24.07 1.93 -12.04
N VAL A 42 -23.41 2.91 -11.43
CA VAL A 42 -24.01 4.20 -11.06
C VAL A 42 -24.47 4.99 -12.28
N LEU A 43 -23.69 4.97 -13.37
CA LEU A 43 -24.09 5.61 -14.63
C LEU A 43 -25.33 4.95 -15.24
N ILE A 44 -25.42 3.62 -15.23
CA ILE A 44 -26.61 2.88 -15.67
C ILE A 44 -27.81 3.24 -14.79
N TRP A 45 -27.62 3.24 -13.47
CA TRP A 45 -28.68 3.60 -12.53
C TRP A 45 -29.19 5.03 -12.75
N LEU A 46 -28.30 6.01 -12.91
CA LEU A 46 -28.67 7.39 -13.22
C LEU A 46 -29.40 7.48 -14.56
N PHE A 47 -28.91 6.80 -15.60
CA PHE A 47 -29.54 6.81 -16.91
C PHE A 47 -30.96 6.22 -16.87
N VAL A 48 -31.14 5.07 -16.21
CA VAL A 48 -32.45 4.43 -16.06
C VAL A 48 -33.41 5.29 -15.24
N SER A 49 -32.95 5.83 -14.11
CA SER A 49 -33.83 6.45 -13.12
C SER A 49 -34.11 7.92 -13.40
N GLN A 50 -33.11 8.66 -13.90
CA GLN A 50 -33.20 10.12 -14.12
C GLN A 50 -33.44 10.48 -15.59
N VAL A 51 -32.94 9.71 -16.55
CA VAL A 51 -33.08 10.03 -17.99
C VAL A 51 -34.28 9.31 -18.61
N LEU A 52 -34.41 8.00 -18.36
CA LEU A 52 -35.53 7.20 -18.88
C LEU A 52 -36.76 7.19 -17.97
N GLU A 53 -36.64 7.73 -16.74
CA GLU A 53 -37.71 7.79 -15.73
C GLU A 53 -38.42 6.43 -15.48
N MET A 54 -37.70 5.32 -15.62
CA MET A 54 -38.27 3.98 -15.50
C MET A 54 -38.59 3.65 -14.04
N ARG A 55 -39.86 3.81 -13.64
CA ARG A 55 -40.29 3.64 -12.24
C ARG A 55 -39.99 2.26 -11.65
N LEU A 56 -40.29 1.19 -12.38
CA LEU A 56 -40.09 -0.17 -11.86
C LEU A 56 -38.61 -0.53 -11.76
N LEU A 57 -37.85 -0.40 -12.86
CA LEU A 57 -36.42 -0.71 -12.87
C LEU A 57 -35.65 0.20 -11.91
N GLY A 58 -35.94 1.51 -11.93
CA GLY A 58 -35.36 2.49 -11.03
C GLY A 58 -35.61 2.12 -9.56
N SER A 59 -36.83 1.73 -9.20
CA SER A 59 -37.12 1.31 -7.81
C SER A 59 -36.34 0.07 -7.36
N ILE A 60 -36.07 -0.88 -8.26
CA ILE A 60 -35.23 -2.06 -7.96
C ILE A 60 -33.78 -1.64 -7.79
N LEU A 61 -33.26 -0.83 -8.71
CA LEU A 61 -31.89 -0.34 -8.65
C LEU A 61 -31.66 0.57 -7.42
N ASP A 62 -32.63 1.39 -7.01
CA ASP A 62 -32.57 2.21 -5.80
C ASP A 62 -32.36 1.34 -4.55
N LYS A 63 -33.05 0.19 -4.47
CA LYS A 63 -32.84 -0.77 -3.38
C LYS A 63 -31.43 -1.37 -3.42
N LEU A 64 -30.92 -1.68 -4.61
CA LEU A 64 -29.54 -2.16 -4.77
C LEU A 64 -28.52 -1.10 -4.38
N VAL A 65 -28.72 0.18 -4.73
CA VAL A 65 -27.85 1.29 -4.32
C VAL A 65 -27.87 1.46 -2.80
N SER A 66 -29.05 1.37 -2.18
CA SER A 66 -29.22 1.52 -0.73
C SER A 66 -28.43 0.47 0.06
N VAL A 67 -28.42 -0.80 -0.37
CA VAL A 67 -27.60 -1.86 0.25
C VAL A 67 -26.15 -1.82 -0.26
N GLY A 68 -25.96 -1.33 -1.48
CA GLY A 68 -24.67 -1.22 -2.16
C GLY A 68 -23.67 -0.33 -1.44
N VAL A 69 -24.11 0.70 -0.71
CA VAL A 69 -23.22 1.52 0.13
C VAL A 69 -22.52 0.70 1.20
N ILE A 70 -23.26 -0.21 1.87
CA ILE A 70 -22.67 -1.09 2.88
C ILE A 70 -21.69 -2.07 2.22
N ALA A 71 -22.09 -2.68 1.10
CA ALA A 71 -21.22 -3.58 0.35
C ALA A 71 -19.93 -2.87 -0.13
N LEU A 72 -20.03 -1.61 -0.57
CA LEU A 72 -18.90 -0.78 -0.95
C LEU A 72 -17.94 -0.59 0.22
N ILE A 73 -18.44 -0.22 1.42
CA ILE A 73 -17.59 -0.08 2.61
C ILE A 73 -16.86 -1.38 2.93
N VAL A 74 -17.54 -2.53 2.84
CA VAL A 74 -16.94 -3.85 3.11
C VAL A 74 -15.87 -4.20 2.08
N ILE A 75 -16.15 -3.98 0.79
CA ILE A 75 -15.20 -4.27 -0.30
C ILE A 75 -13.95 -3.38 -0.21
N PHE A 76 -14.12 -2.10 0.13
CA PHE A 76 -13.02 -1.14 0.26
C PHE A 76 -12.42 -1.09 1.68
N GLN A 77 -12.82 -1.99 2.58
CA GLN A 77 -12.38 -1.97 3.98
C GLN A 77 -10.85 -2.07 4.10
N GLU A 78 -10.22 -2.93 3.30
CA GLU A 78 -8.77 -3.12 3.29
C GLU A 78 -8.02 -1.87 2.79
N ASP A 79 -8.50 -1.25 1.72
CA ASP A 79 -7.93 -0.01 1.18
C ASP A 79 -8.05 1.15 2.18
N ILE A 80 -9.21 1.31 2.82
CA ILE A 80 -9.42 2.33 3.86
C ILE A 80 -8.46 2.12 5.03
N ARG A 81 -8.32 0.88 5.49
CA ARG A 81 -7.37 0.52 6.54
C ARG A 81 -5.94 0.91 6.13
N ARG A 82 -5.51 0.50 4.94
CA ARG A 82 -4.17 0.80 4.41
C ARG A 82 -3.93 2.31 4.30
N PHE A 83 -4.89 3.07 3.78
CA PHE A 83 -4.82 4.53 3.70
C PHE A 83 -4.58 5.18 5.07
N LEU A 84 -5.36 4.79 6.08
CA LEU A 84 -5.22 5.31 7.44
C LEU A 84 -3.88 4.93 8.06
N TYR A 85 -3.40 3.70 7.83
CA TYR A 85 -2.05 3.29 8.25
C TYR A 85 -0.96 4.13 7.57
N GLU A 86 -1.05 4.38 6.27
CA GLU A 86 -0.05 5.17 5.56
C GLU A 86 -0.01 6.62 6.06
N ILE A 87 -1.17 7.22 6.36
CA ILE A 87 -1.28 8.56 6.98
C ILE A 87 -0.73 8.56 8.41
N GLY A 88 -1.09 7.56 9.22
CA GLY A 88 -0.69 7.47 10.63
C GLY A 88 0.76 7.03 10.84
N SER A 89 1.38 6.39 9.85
CA SER A 89 2.77 5.95 9.94
C SER A 89 3.73 7.14 9.92
N GLN A 90 4.70 7.16 10.83
CA GLN A 90 5.79 8.15 10.87
C GLN A 90 6.59 8.26 9.55
N LYS A 91 6.40 7.34 8.59
CA LYS A 91 7.01 7.39 7.25
C LYS A 91 6.49 8.58 6.40
N GLY A 92 5.23 9.00 6.54
CA GLY A 92 4.68 10.18 5.86
C GLY A 92 5.33 11.48 6.34
N MET A 93 5.40 11.64 7.67
CA MET A 93 6.06 12.77 8.34
C MET A 93 7.58 12.80 8.05
N ARG A 94 8.26 11.63 8.10
CA ARG A 94 9.68 11.52 7.73
C ARG A 94 9.93 11.83 6.25
N ARG A 95 8.98 11.59 5.33
CA ARG A 95 9.14 11.94 3.91
C ARG A 95 9.06 13.46 3.69
N LEU A 96 8.16 14.14 4.40
CA LEU A 96 8.10 15.60 4.42
C LEU A 96 9.38 16.20 5.02
N VAL A 97 9.82 15.73 6.20
CA VAL A 97 11.07 16.21 6.84
C VAL A 97 12.31 15.93 5.97
N ARG A 98 12.37 14.79 5.28
CA ARG A 98 13.48 14.41 4.39
C ARG A 98 13.45 15.13 3.04
N PHE A 99 12.28 15.63 2.61
CA PHE A 99 12.20 16.55 1.46
C PHE A 99 12.84 17.91 1.78
N PHE A 100 12.88 18.30 3.06
CA PHE A 100 13.58 19.50 3.54
C PHE A 100 15.05 19.27 3.92
N HIS A 101 15.50 18.02 4.11
CA HIS A 101 16.89 17.69 4.45
C HIS A 101 17.50 16.74 3.41
N SER A 102 18.10 17.32 2.36
CA SER A 102 18.87 16.59 1.35
C SER A 102 20.30 16.33 1.82
N SER A 103 20.52 15.39 2.73
CA SER A 103 21.85 14.84 3.01
C SER A 103 22.06 13.54 2.21
N LYS A 104 22.53 13.68 0.96
CA LYS A 104 22.75 12.59 -0.01
C LYS A 104 23.93 11.68 0.31
N GLU A 105 24.76 12.01 1.29
CA GLU A 105 26.06 11.36 1.50
C GLU A 105 25.99 10.18 2.48
N SER A 106 25.22 10.31 3.57
CA SER A 106 25.11 9.27 4.61
C SER A 106 24.30 8.03 4.19
N GLN A 107 23.48 8.11 3.13
CA GLN A 107 22.71 6.95 2.64
C GLN A 107 23.55 5.92 1.86
N LYS A 108 24.69 6.30 1.30
CA LYS A 108 25.52 5.36 0.51
C LYS A 108 26.30 4.38 1.39
N GLU A 109 26.79 4.82 2.54
CA GLU A 109 27.58 3.98 3.46
C GLU A 109 26.70 3.01 4.25
N ALA A 110 25.57 3.47 4.81
CA ALA A 110 24.63 2.63 5.54
C ALA A 110 24.05 1.47 4.68
N ASN A 111 23.86 1.71 3.39
CA ASN A 111 23.41 0.68 2.46
C ASN A 111 24.48 -0.41 2.25
N LYS A 112 25.76 -0.07 2.24
CA LYS A 112 26.83 -1.04 1.92
C LYS A 112 27.07 -2.01 3.08
N GLU A 113 27.01 -1.53 4.32
CA GLU A 113 27.15 -2.38 5.52
C GLU A 113 26.01 -3.40 5.67
N THR A 114 24.82 -3.07 5.18
CA THR A 114 23.65 -3.95 5.27
C THR A 114 23.53 -4.90 4.08
N ILE A 115 23.84 -4.43 2.87
CA ILE A 115 23.68 -5.22 1.64
C ILE A 115 24.76 -6.30 1.53
N MET A 116 26.01 -6.00 1.90
CA MET A 116 27.12 -6.93 1.71
C MET A 116 26.93 -8.28 2.46
N PRO A 117 26.51 -8.30 3.74
CA PRO A 117 26.25 -9.56 4.44
C PRO A 117 25.16 -10.42 3.79
N ILE A 118 24.11 -9.80 3.24
CA ILE A 118 23.01 -10.51 2.55
C ILE A 118 23.54 -11.16 1.28
N VAL A 119 24.28 -10.41 0.45
CA VAL A 119 24.86 -10.92 -0.80
C VAL A 119 25.80 -12.10 -0.52
N MET A 120 26.68 -11.96 0.48
CA MET A 120 27.62 -13.02 0.85
C MET A 120 26.90 -14.28 1.36
N ALA A 121 25.83 -14.13 2.15
CA ALA A 121 25.02 -15.26 2.61
C ALA A 121 24.35 -15.98 1.43
N CYS A 122 23.72 -15.24 0.51
CA CYS A 122 23.10 -15.82 -0.68
C CYS A 122 24.12 -16.58 -1.55
N MET A 123 25.31 -16.01 -1.77
CA MET A 123 26.37 -16.69 -2.53
C MET A 123 26.85 -17.98 -1.84
N SER A 124 26.99 -17.97 -0.51
CA SER A 124 27.37 -19.14 0.29
C SER A 124 26.31 -20.24 0.22
N MET A 125 25.03 -19.89 0.40
CA MET A 125 23.90 -20.82 0.35
C MET A 125 23.70 -21.41 -1.05
N ALA A 126 23.86 -20.61 -2.10
CA ALA A 126 23.79 -21.07 -3.48
C ALA A 126 24.84 -22.15 -3.80
N LYS A 127 26.08 -21.99 -3.32
CA LYS A 127 27.14 -23.00 -3.47
C LYS A 127 26.83 -24.31 -2.74
N LYS A 128 26.04 -24.25 -1.68
CA LYS A 128 25.63 -25.40 -0.85
C LYS A 128 24.28 -25.99 -1.28
N TYR A 129 23.65 -25.46 -2.34
CA TYR A 129 22.30 -25.83 -2.77
C TYR A 129 21.26 -25.72 -1.63
N VAL A 130 21.35 -24.64 -0.86
CA VAL A 130 20.40 -24.28 0.19
C VAL A 130 19.43 -23.24 -0.37
N GLY A 131 18.13 -23.54 -0.30
CA GLY A 131 17.08 -22.59 -0.67
C GLY A 131 16.91 -21.53 0.42
N ALA A 132 16.62 -20.30 0.03
CA ALA A 132 16.36 -19.20 0.95
C ALA A 132 15.32 -18.25 0.35
N LEU A 133 14.38 -17.79 1.18
CA LEU A 133 13.41 -16.76 0.84
C LEU A 133 13.66 -15.54 1.73
N ILE A 134 14.14 -14.45 1.16
CA ILE A 134 14.47 -13.22 1.90
C ILE A 134 13.60 -12.08 1.37
N VAL A 135 12.75 -11.53 2.24
CA VAL A 135 11.87 -10.40 1.92
C VAL A 135 12.37 -9.14 2.63
N ILE A 136 12.51 -8.04 1.89
CA ILE A 136 12.97 -6.75 2.43
C ILE A 136 11.79 -5.77 2.42
N GLU A 137 11.33 -5.37 3.61
CA GLU A 137 10.29 -4.35 3.75
C GLU A 137 10.73 -3.02 3.10
N ARG A 138 9.83 -2.40 2.32
CA ARG A 138 10.07 -1.07 1.73
C ARG A 138 9.00 -0.06 2.16
N GLY A 139 8.15 0.34 1.21
CA GLY A 139 7.10 1.33 1.42
C GLY A 139 5.90 0.76 2.17
N VAL A 140 5.50 -0.47 1.82
CA VAL A 140 4.40 -1.20 2.43
C VAL A 140 4.94 -1.98 3.64
N PRO A 141 4.40 -1.75 4.85
CA PRO A 141 4.73 -2.55 6.03
C PRO A 141 4.37 -4.02 5.83
N LEU A 142 5.20 -4.94 6.32
CA LEU A 142 4.97 -6.39 6.20
C LEU A 142 4.51 -7.03 7.52
N LYS A 143 3.98 -6.22 8.45
CA LYS A 143 3.68 -6.66 9.83
C LYS A 143 2.75 -7.88 9.87
N ASP A 144 1.68 -7.88 9.08
CA ASP A 144 0.72 -8.99 9.05
C ASP A 144 1.37 -10.33 8.63
N ILE A 145 2.46 -10.28 7.84
CA ILE A 145 3.24 -11.46 7.44
C ILE A 145 4.24 -11.80 8.54
N MET A 146 4.91 -10.79 9.12
CA MET A 146 5.89 -10.98 10.20
C MET A 146 5.26 -11.61 11.44
N ASP A 147 4.02 -11.24 11.79
CA ASP A 147 3.29 -11.75 12.96
C ASP A 147 3.02 -13.27 12.88
N THR A 148 3.21 -13.90 11.72
CA THR A 148 3.10 -15.36 11.53
C THR A 148 4.41 -16.13 11.77
N GLY A 149 5.54 -15.41 11.86
CA GLY A 149 6.88 -15.98 12.07
C GLY A 149 7.41 -15.77 13.48
N GLU A 150 8.70 -16.01 13.66
CA GLU A 150 9.41 -15.75 14.91
C GLU A 150 10.20 -14.44 14.82
N GLU A 151 10.02 -13.53 15.80
CA GLU A 151 10.66 -12.22 15.80
C GLU A 151 12.13 -12.30 16.20
N ILE A 152 13.02 -11.85 15.33
CA ILE A 152 14.46 -11.78 15.57
C ILE A 152 14.94 -10.34 15.41
N ASP A 153 15.08 -9.62 16.53
CA ASP A 153 15.67 -8.27 16.55
C ASP A 153 17.20 -8.35 16.60
N ALA A 154 17.82 -8.58 15.44
CA ALA A 154 19.26 -8.75 15.32
C ALA A 154 19.86 -7.88 14.21
N LYS A 155 21.14 -7.52 14.40
CA LYS A 155 21.92 -6.90 13.33
C LYS A 155 22.14 -7.88 12.19
N ILE A 156 21.88 -7.40 10.97
CA ILE A 156 22.08 -8.18 9.73
C ILE A 156 23.54 -8.61 9.63
N ASN A 157 23.77 -9.92 9.60
CA ASN A 157 25.08 -10.50 9.44
C ASN A 157 24.97 -11.82 8.65
N GLN A 158 26.03 -12.16 7.92
CA GLN A 158 26.03 -13.32 7.02
C GLN A 158 25.75 -14.63 7.77
N ARG A 159 26.36 -14.82 8.95
CA ARG A 159 26.28 -16.07 9.72
C ARG A 159 24.87 -16.33 10.24
N LEU A 160 24.16 -15.28 10.65
CA LEU A 160 22.78 -15.36 11.11
C LEU A 160 21.85 -15.80 9.97
N ILE A 161 21.99 -15.18 8.79
CA ILE A 161 21.21 -15.55 7.61
C ILE A 161 21.45 -17.02 7.25
N GLU A 162 22.72 -17.46 7.20
CA GLU A 162 23.05 -18.86 6.91
C GLU A 162 22.48 -19.85 7.95
N ASN A 163 22.41 -19.44 9.23
CA ASN A 163 21.85 -20.26 10.30
C ASN A 163 20.31 -20.37 10.25
N ILE A 164 19.62 -19.30 9.87
CA ILE A 164 18.16 -19.31 9.71
C ILE A 164 17.76 -20.36 8.66
N PHE A 165 18.41 -20.33 7.49
CA PHE A 165 18.12 -21.26 6.38
C PHE A 165 18.86 -22.61 6.47
N PHE A 166 19.45 -22.95 7.61
CA PHE A 166 20.09 -24.25 7.78
C PHE A 166 19.02 -25.35 7.84
N LYS A 167 19.08 -26.35 6.97
CA LYS A 167 18.02 -27.38 6.77
C LYS A 167 17.52 -28.11 8.02
N ASN A 168 18.31 -28.17 9.09
CA ASN A 168 17.92 -28.84 10.33
C ASN A 168 17.54 -27.84 11.45
N SER A 169 17.38 -26.55 11.11
CA SER A 169 16.94 -25.51 12.03
C SER A 169 15.41 -25.46 12.07
N PRO A 170 14.77 -25.27 13.24
CA PRO A 170 13.33 -25.01 13.32
C PRO A 170 12.88 -23.80 12.49
N LEU A 171 13.79 -22.85 12.23
CA LEU A 171 13.52 -21.60 11.51
C LEU A 171 13.64 -21.70 9.98
N HIS A 172 13.97 -22.87 9.43
CA HIS A 172 14.31 -22.99 8.01
C HIS A 172 13.09 -23.05 7.07
N ASP A 173 11.91 -23.40 7.61
CA ASP A 173 10.66 -23.47 6.86
C ASP A 173 9.93 -22.13 6.93
N GLY A 174 10.26 -21.23 5.99
CA GLY A 174 9.69 -19.88 5.88
C GLY A 174 10.31 -19.03 4.77
#